data_AF-A0A3N5GXQ0-F1
#
_entry.id   AF-A0A3N5GXQ0-F1
#
_cell.length_a   1.000
_cell.length_b   1.000
_cell.length_c   1.000
_cell.angle_alpha   90.00
_cell.angle_beta   90.00
_cell.angle_gamma   90.00
#
_symmetry.space_group_name_H-M   'P 1'
#
loop_
_entity.id
_entity.type
_entity.pdbx_description
1 polymer ?
#
loop_
_entity_poly.entity_id
_entity_poly.type
_entity_poly.pdbx_seq_one_letter_code
_entity_poly.pdbx_strand_id
1 'polypeptide(L)'
;MYRPRPSSLAVFALLALAALTVGCSSPPEEALLRQFFRASQLRDNGTLSNFAAATFDPRTDGVVTSFDIVSVSEERKTPLALQDLAKAHEAARQADDALSKRMQSYQNTNMDAIERVLKAEAAGRPATGRDAAVQAAWRKWRDESAVSSKAVSEARSKLNADRPIAELSLQQGGQSVDVTGGAGELVTKDVTINADVRAPSGETTQKKMVVTLQRALMTVGGQPRTGRWVITKIAS
;
A
#
# COMPACT_ATOMS: atom_id res chain seq x y z
N MET A 1 88.94 -7.89 -5.00
CA MET A 1 88.07 -8.79 -4.20
C MET A 1 86.99 -7.91 -3.58
N TYR A 2 85.83 -7.67 -4.20
CA TYR A 2 84.62 -8.49 -4.34
C TYR A 2 83.93 -8.92 -3.03
N ARG A 3 82.80 -8.21 -2.78
CA ARG A 3 81.55 -8.53 -2.06
C ARG A 3 81.55 -8.65 -0.52
N PRO A 4 80.37 -8.50 0.13
CA PRO A 4 79.18 -7.69 -0.19
C PRO A 4 78.55 -6.96 1.03
N ARG A 5 77.60 -6.07 0.74
CA ARG A 5 76.66 -5.46 1.70
C ARG A 5 75.68 -6.49 2.30
N PRO A 6 75.18 -6.27 3.53
CA PRO A 6 73.83 -6.64 3.91
C PRO A 6 72.95 -5.40 4.17
N SER A 7 71.97 -5.28 3.29
CA SER A 7 70.59 -4.80 3.46
C SER A 7 70.15 -4.33 4.85
N SER A 8 69.91 -3.03 4.99
CA SER A 8 69.16 -2.44 6.11
C SER A 8 67.65 -2.67 5.89
N LEU A 9 67.12 -3.77 6.41
CA LEU A 9 65.68 -4.01 6.58
C LEU A 9 65.39 -3.96 8.09
N ALA A 10 64.93 -2.82 8.60
CA ALA A 10 64.33 -2.76 9.94
C ALA A 10 63.58 -1.43 10.16
N VAL A 11 62.27 -1.59 10.39
CA VAL A 11 61.46 -0.84 11.38
C VAL A 11 61.14 0.62 11.05
N PHE A 12 59.90 0.87 10.63
CA PHE A 12 58.96 1.80 11.30
C PHE A 12 57.57 1.65 10.66
N ALA A 13 56.84 0.61 11.08
CA ALA A 13 55.40 0.51 10.91
C ALA A 13 54.76 0.84 12.26
N LEU A 14 54.19 2.04 12.41
CA LEU A 14 53.38 2.40 13.56
C LEU A 14 52.48 3.59 13.22
N LEU A 15 51.20 3.43 13.57
CA LEU A 15 50.20 4.46 13.86
C LEU A 15 49.41 5.07 12.69
N ALA A 16 48.35 4.37 12.29
CA ALA A 16 47.03 4.99 12.09
C ALA A 16 45.93 3.89 12.08
N LEU A 17 45.78 3.15 13.18
CA LEU A 17 44.57 2.35 13.41
C LEU A 17 43.50 3.28 13.98
N ALA A 18 42.79 3.97 13.09
CA ALA A 18 41.60 4.72 13.46
C ALA A 18 40.49 3.72 13.82
N ALA A 19 40.31 3.53 15.13
CA ALA A 19 39.12 2.93 15.70
C ALA A 19 37.91 3.81 15.36
N LEU A 20 37.13 3.41 14.35
CA LEU A 20 35.74 3.82 14.25
C LEU A 20 34.92 2.85 15.08
N THR A 21 34.57 3.33 16.27
CA THR A 21 33.56 2.77 17.15
C THR A 21 32.27 2.53 16.34
N VAL A 22 31.89 1.26 16.17
CA VAL A 22 30.51 0.92 15.83
C VAL A 22 29.68 1.37 17.02
N GLY A 23 29.05 2.54 16.91
CA GLY A 23 28.03 2.95 17.86
C GLY A 23 26.99 1.83 17.89
N CYS A 24 26.70 1.30 19.08
CA CYS A 24 25.58 0.39 19.29
C CYS A 24 24.25 1.17 19.15
N SER A 25 23.99 1.76 17.99
CA SER A 25 22.63 2.11 17.59
C SER A 25 21.98 0.82 17.14
N SER A 26 20.96 0.36 17.87
CA SER A 26 20.02 -0.64 17.36
C SER A 26 19.62 -0.28 15.92
N PRO A 27 19.48 -1.26 15.00
CA PRO A 27 19.04 -1.00 13.64
C PRO A 27 17.76 -0.13 13.67
N PRO A 28 17.60 0.85 12.76
CA PRO A 28 16.44 1.75 12.76
C PRO A 28 15.11 1.00 12.69
N GLU A 29 15.10 -0.23 12.15
CA GLU A 29 13.95 -1.14 12.11
C GLU A 29 13.52 -1.57 13.50
N GLU A 30 14.46 -1.78 14.43
CA GLU A 30 14.16 -2.29 15.76
C GLU A 30 13.31 -1.32 16.55
N ALA A 31 13.64 -0.01 16.51
CA ALA A 31 12.87 1.03 17.18
C ALA A 31 11.44 1.10 16.63
N LEU A 32 11.28 1.02 15.30
CA LEU A 32 9.98 1.02 14.64
C LEU A 32 9.13 -0.19 15.03
N LEU A 33 9.71 -1.40 15.03
CA LEU A 33 9.03 -2.63 15.40
C LEU A 33 8.67 -2.66 16.89
N ARG A 34 9.56 -2.18 17.77
CA ARG A 34 9.25 -2.01 19.20
C ARG A 34 8.08 -1.07 19.41
N GLN A 35 8.06 0.08 18.71
CA GLN A 35 6.95 1.02 18.78
C GLN A 35 5.63 0.38 18.29
N PHE A 36 5.68 -0.34 17.17
CA PHE A 36 4.54 -1.06 16.63
C PHE A 36 3.96 -2.07 17.63
N PHE A 37 4.76 -3.04 18.08
CA PHE A 37 4.25 -4.10 18.95
C PHE A 37 3.76 -3.57 20.30
N ARG A 38 4.40 -2.53 20.84
CA ARG A 38 3.91 -1.85 22.04
C ARG A 38 2.55 -1.18 21.81
N ALA A 39 2.39 -0.44 20.71
CA ALA A 39 1.13 0.22 20.39
C ALA A 39 0.02 -0.81 20.10
N SER A 40 0.33 -1.89 19.39
CA SER A 40 -0.56 -3.03 19.13
C SER A 40 -1.01 -3.72 20.42
N GLN A 41 -0.10 -3.99 21.36
CA GLN A 41 -0.44 -4.54 22.67
C GLN A 41 -1.42 -3.65 23.44
N LEU A 42 -1.23 -2.33 23.39
CA LEU A 42 -2.11 -1.34 24.03
C LEU A 42 -3.38 -1.04 23.22
N ARG A 43 -3.49 -1.58 22.00
CA ARG A 43 -4.55 -1.27 21.02
C ARG A 43 -4.65 0.25 20.75
N ASP A 44 -3.50 0.91 20.75
CA ASP A 44 -3.38 2.34 20.51
C ASP A 44 -3.46 2.63 19.00
N ASN A 45 -4.69 2.61 18.50
CA ASN A 45 -4.98 2.88 17.09
C ASN A 45 -4.59 4.30 16.65
N GLY A 46 -4.56 5.26 17.58
CA GLY A 46 -4.16 6.64 17.28
C GLY A 46 -2.67 6.73 16.98
N THR A 47 -1.83 5.99 17.72
CA THR A 47 -0.41 5.86 17.42
C THR A 47 -0.18 5.03 16.16
N LEU A 48 -0.82 3.86 16.03
CA LEU A 48 -0.67 2.96 14.89
C LEU A 48 -1.05 3.61 13.56
N SER A 49 -2.13 4.41 13.53
CA SER A 49 -2.60 5.08 12.31
C SER A 49 -1.59 6.08 11.73
N ASN A 50 -0.51 6.39 12.45
CA ASN A 50 0.56 7.23 11.95
C ASN A 50 1.65 6.44 11.19
N PHE A 51 1.79 5.12 11.33
CA PHE A 51 2.90 4.42 10.67
C PHE A 51 2.65 2.95 10.37
N ALA A 52 1.44 2.43 10.60
CA ALA A 52 1.10 1.06 10.31
C ALA A 52 -0.21 0.99 9.51
N ALA A 53 -0.16 0.26 8.40
CA ALA A 53 -1.34 -0.25 7.70
C ALA A 53 -1.63 -1.71 8.11
N ALA A 54 -0.63 -2.43 8.63
CA ALA A 54 -0.83 -3.76 9.21
C ALA A 54 -1.46 -3.67 10.60
N THR A 55 -2.18 -4.72 10.98
CA THR A 55 -2.73 -4.93 12.33
C THR A 55 -2.06 -6.13 12.98
N PHE A 56 -1.92 -6.10 14.30
CA PHE A 56 -1.54 -7.23 15.14
C PHE A 56 -2.37 -7.17 16.42
N ASP A 57 -3.44 -7.95 16.51
CA ASP A 57 -4.41 -7.85 17.62
C ASP A 57 -4.02 -8.80 18.77
N PRO A 58 -3.84 -8.30 20.00
CA PRO A 58 -3.48 -9.13 21.14
C PRO A 58 -4.48 -10.24 21.48
N ARG A 59 -5.72 -10.15 21.00
CA ARG A 59 -6.78 -11.15 21.23
C ARG A 59 -6.76 -12.31 20.24
N THR A 60 -6.22 -12.10 19.04
CA THR A 60 -6.16 -13.13 18.00
C THR A 60 -4.74 -13.58 17.73
N ASP A 61 -3.80 -12.64 17.68
CA ASP A 61 -2.42 -12.87 17.26
C ASP A 61 -1.47 -13.07 18.46
N GLY A 62 -1.89 -12.58 19.63
CA GLY A 62 -1.14 -12.62 20.88
C GLY A 62 -0.31 -11.35 21.11
N VAL A 63 0.57 -11.37 22.11
CA VAL A 63 1.43 -10.25 22.48
C VAL A 63 2.88 -10.63 22.24
N VAL A 64 3.58 -9.87 21.39
CA VAL A 64 5.04 -9.98 21.27
C VAL A 64 5.68 -9.41 22.53
N THR A 65 6.34 -10.25 23.33
CA THR A 65 7.03 -9.83 24.56
C THR A 65 8.48 -9.41 24.30
N SER A 66 9.10 -10.05 23.32
CA SER A 66 10.50 -9.84 22.90
C SER A 66 10.65 -10.28 21.45
N PHE A 67 11.63 -9.73 20.75
CA PHE A 67 12.01 -10.21 19.44
C PHE A 67 13.48 -9.89 19.15
N ASP A 68 14.07 -10.70 18.27
CA ASP A 68 15.37 -10.47 17.66
C ASP A 68 15.22 -10.32 16.14
N ILE A 69 15.94 -9.36 15.55
CA ILE A 69 16.01 -9.23 14.09
C ILE A 69 16.98 -10.29 13.56
N VAL A 70 16.48 -11.18 12.71
CA VAL A 70 17.25 -12.25 12.06
C VAL A 70 17.88 -11.73 10.77
N SER A 71 17.13 -10.99 9.96
CA SER A 71 17.63 -10.41 8.72
C SER A 71 16.79 -9.23 8.25
N VAL A 72 17.40 -8.39 7.43
CA VAL A 72 16.73 -7.31 6.69
C VAL A 72 17.03 -7.52 5.21
N SER A 73 15.99 -7.59 4.38
CA SER A 73 16.18 -7.75 2.93
C SER A 73 16.74 -6.46 2.31
N GLU A 74 17.31 -6.60 1.12
CA GLU A 74 17.61 -5.43 0.28
C GLU A 74 16.33 -4.63 -0.05
N GLU A 75 16.51 -3.32 -0.23
CA GLU A 75 15.45 -2.41 -0.62
C GLU A 75 15.08 -2.62 -2.10
N ARG A 76 13.80 -2.91 -2.35
CA ARG A 76 13.22 -3.06 -3.68
C ARG A 76 12.41 -1.81 -4.02
N LYS A 77 12.59 -1.29 -5.22
CA LYS A 77 11.90 -0.08 -5.69
C LYS A 77 10.87 -0.44 -6.75
N THR A 78 9.67 0.11 -6.62
CA THR A 78 8.59 -0.05 -7.59
C THR A 78 8.05 1.33 -7.98
N PRO A 79 7.90 1.65 -9.27
CA PRO A 79 7.35 2.92 -9.70
C PRO A 79 5.95 3.18 -9.14
N LEU A 80 5.71 4.39 -8.63
CA LEU A 80 4.40 4.87 -8.21
C LEU A 80 3.76 5.68 -9.34
N ALA A 81 2.84 5.05 -10.08
CA ALA A 81 2.08 5.69 -11.16
C ALA A 81 0.81 6.40 -10.64
N LEU A 82 0.85 7.00 -9.45
CA LEU A 82 -0.34 7.55 -8.77
C LEU A 82 -1.03 8.65 -9.58
N GLN A 83 -0.27 9.46 -10.32
CA GLN A 83 -0.83 10.49 -11.20
C GLN A 83 -1.63 9.91 -12.35
N ASP A 84 -1.09 8.90 -13.03
CA ASP A 84 -1.79 8.27 -14.16
C ASP A 84 -2.99 7.46 -13.68
N LEU A 85 -2.88 6.79 -12.54
CA LEU A 85 -4.00 6.09 -11.90
C LEU A 85 -5.11 7.06 -11.47
N ALA A 86 -4.75 8.24 -10.95
CA ALA A 86 -5.72 9.27 -10.59
C ALA A 86 -6.45 9.82 -11.83
N LYS A 87 -5.72 10.11 -12.91
CA LYS A 87 -6.30 10.51 -14.20
C LYS A 87 -7.22 9.42 -14.77
N ALA A 88 -6.81 8.16 -14.71
CA ALA A 88 -7.60 7.04 -15.20
C ALA A 88 -8.91 6.87 -14.40
N HIS A 89 -8.85 7.01 -13.07
CA HIS A 89 -10.05 6.98 -12.22
C HIS A 89 -11.00 8.13 -12.52
N GLU A 90 -10.49 9.35 -12.68
CA GLU A 90 -11.32 10.51 -13.03
C GLU A 90 -11.94 10.38 -14.42
N ALA A 91 -11.18 9.92 -15.41
CA ALA A 91 -11.70 9.66 -16.76
C ALA A 91 -12.80 8.57 -16.75
N ALA A 92 -12.62 7.50 -15.98
CA ALA A 92 -13.64 6.46 -15.83
C ALA A 92 -14.92 7.02 -15.17
N ARG A 93 -14.77 7.86 -14.14
CA ARG A 93 -15.91 8.52 -13.48
C ARG A 93 -16.67 9.44 -14.46
N GLN A 94 -15.96 10.26 -15.22
CA GLN A 94 -16.58 11.15 -16.21
C GLN A 94 -17.30 10.37 -17.31
N ALA A 95 -16.74 9.25 -17.76
CA ALA A 95 -17.39 8.36 -18.72
C ALA A 95 -18.68 7.75 -18.15
N ASP A 96 -18.66 7.31 -16.89
CA ASP A 96 -19.82 6.76 -16.18
C ASP A 96 -20.91 7.82 -15.96
N ASP A 97 -20.54 9.04 -15.56
CA ASP A 97 -21.47 10.16 -15.42
C ASP A 97 -22.12 10.53 -16.77
N ALA A 98 -21.33 10.53 -17.85
CA ALA A 98 -21.84 10.78 -19.20
C ALA A 98 -22.75 9.66 -19.72
N LEU A 99 -22.44 8.40 -19.41
CA LEU A 99 -23.30 7.26 -19.70
C LEU A 99 -24.63 7.38 -18.95
N SER A 100 -24.57 7.66 -17.64
CA SER A 100 -25.73 7.81 -16.76
C SER A 100 -26.66 8.92 -17.24
N LYS A 101 -26.12 10.07 -17.66
CA LYS A 101 -26.92 11.17 -18.25
C LYS A 101 -27.63 10.76 -19.54
N ARG A 102 -26.94 10.03 -20.44
CA ARG A 102 -27.55 9.54 -21.68
C ARG A 102 -28.63 8.50 -21.40
N MET A 103 -28.38 7.59 -20.47
CA MET A 103 -29.35 6.59 -20.03
C MET A 103 -30.58 7.26 -19.41
N GLN A 104 -30.39 8.28 -18.56
CA GLN A 104 -31.49 9.04 -17.96
C GLN A 104 -32.32 9.77 -19.03
N SER A 105 -31.68 10.40 -20.01
CA SER A 105 -32.39 11.04 -21.13
C SER A 105 -33.19 10.03 -21.96
N TYR A 106 -32.61 8.86 -22.24
CA TYR A 106 -33.30 7.77 -22.91
C TYR A 106 -34.50 7.28 -22.08
N GLN A 107 -34.31 7.07 -20.78
CA GLN A 107 -35.35 6.64 -19.86
C GLN A 107 -36.52 7.63 -19.82
N ASN A 108 -36.23 8.92 -19.65
CA ASN A 108 -37.24 9.98 -19.61
C ASN A 108 -38.07 10.03 -20.91
N THR A 109 -37.43 9.79 -22.06
CA THR A 109 -38.10 9.79 -23.37
C THR A 109 -38.95 8.53 -23.59
N ASN A 110 -38.63 7.42 -22.93
CA ASN A 110 -39.24 6.11 -23.18
C ASN A 110 -39.94 5.52 -21.93
N MET A 111 -40.29 6.34 -20.94
CA MET A 111 -40.78 5.88 -19.63
C MET A 111 -41.87 4.83 -19.72
N ASP A 112 -42.99 5.14 -20.39
CA ASP A 112 -44.13 4.22 -20.50
C ASP A 112 -43.75 2.89 -21.17
N ALA A 113 -42.88 2.94 -22.18
CA ALA A 113 -42.42 1.74 -22.87
C ALA A 113 -41.48 0.91 -22.00
N ILE A 114 -40.60 1.56 -21.24
CA ILE A 114 -39.72 0.89 -20.27
C ILE A 114 -40.54 0.23 -19.17
N GLU A 115 -41.57 0.90 -18.62
CA GLU A 115 -42.44 0.30 -17.61
C GLU A 115 -43.15 -0.97 -18.12
N ARG A 116 -43.66 -0.94 -19.37
CA ARG A 116 -44.24 -2.13 -20.01
C ARG A 116 -43.21 -3.24 -20.21
N VAL A 117 -42.00 -2.89 -20.65
CA VAL A 117 -40.88 -3.84 -20.79
C VAL A 117 -40.55 -4.48 -19.44
N LEU A 118 -40.40 -3.69 -18.38
CA LEU A 118 -40.08 -4.18 -17.03
C LEU A 118 -41.18 -5.11 -16.51
N LYS A 119 -42.45 -4.78 -16.73
CA LYS A 119 -43.58 -5.64 -16.38
C LYS A 119 -43.58 -6.96 -17.16
N ALA A 120 -43.26 -6.93 -18.45
CA ALA A 120 -43.13 -8.13 -19.26
C ALA A 120 -41.95 -9.01 -18.79
N GLU A 121 -40.79 -8.41 -18.51
CA GLU A 121 -39.61 -9.11 -17.97
C GLU A 121 -39.90 -9.76 -16.62
N ALA A 122 -40.56 -9.05 -15.70
CA ALA A 122 -40.97 -9.59 -14.40
C ALA A 122 -41.95 -10.77 -14.53
N ALA A 123 -42.78 -10.78 -15.58
CA ALA A 123 -43.68 -11.88 -15.91
C ALA A 123 -43.00 -13.02 -16.70
N GLY A 124 -41.69 -12.93 -16.97
CA GLY A 124 -40.94 -13.92 -17.75
C GLY A 124 -41.31 -13.94 -19.24
N ARG A 125 -41.89 -12.86 -19.78
CA ARG A 125 -42.33 -12.76 -21.17
C ARG A 125 -41.49 -11.75 -21.95
N PRO A 126 -41.20 -11.99 -23.24
CA PRO A 126 -40.53 -10.99 -24.07
C PRO A 126 -41.48 -9.82 -24.37
N ALA A 127 -40.92 -8.62 -24.55
CA ALA A 127 -41.67 -7.49 -25.07
C ALA A 127 -41.98 -7.70 -26.57
N THR A 128 -43.12 -7.19 -27.04
CA THR A 128 -43.60 -7.40 -28.41
C THR A 128 -43.79 -6.07 -29.15
N GLY A 129 -43.73 -6.12 -30.48
CA GLY A 129 -43.96 -4.92 -31.31
C GLY A 129 -42.92 -3.83 -31.03
N ARG A 130 -43.38 -2.57 -30.86
CA ARG A 130 -42.50 -1.41 -30.62
C ARG A 130 -41.71 -1.50 -29.31
N ASP A 131 -42.22 -2.24 -28.31
CA ASP A 131 -41.56 -2.41 -27.02
C ASP A 131 -40.38 -3.39 -27.09
N ALA A 132 -40.29 -4.24 -28.11
CA ALA A 132 -39.14 -5.15 -28.31
C ALA A 132 -37.85 -4.38 -28.59
N ALA A 133 -37.93 -3.27 -29.36
CA ALA A 133 -36.78 -2.41 -29.63
C ALA A 133 -36.33 -1.66 -28.36
N VAL A 134 -37.29 -1.19 -27.55
CA VAL A 134 -37.00 -0.57 -26.24
C VAL A 134 -36.38 -1.57 -25.28
N GLN A 135 -36.85 -2.81 -25.26
CA GLN A 135 -36.25 -3.88 -24.46
C GLN A 135 -34.80 -4.16 -24.86
N ALA A 136 -34.50 -4.26 -26.15
CA ALA A 136 -33.15 -4.48 -26.63
C ALA A 136 -32.20 -3.32 -26.27
N ALA A 137 -32.64 -2.07 -26.48
CA ALA A 137 -31.88 -0.89 -26.11
C ALA A 137 -31.68 -0.80 -24.59
N TRP A 138 -32.72 -1.07 -23.80
CA TRP A 138 -32.65 -1.05 -22.34
C TRP A 138 -31.69 -2.10 -21.77
N ARG A 139 -31.65 -3.30 -22.36
CA ARG A 139 -30.66 -4.32 -22.01
C ARG A 139 -29.24 -3.85 -22.30
N LYS A 140 -29.01 -3.27 -23.49
CA LYS A 140 -27.72 -2.69 -23.85
C LYS A 140 -27.27 -1.60 -22.86
N TRP A 141 -28.16 -0.70 -22.47
CA TRP A 141 -27.86 0.32 -21.45
C TRP A 141 -27.47 -0.29 -20.10
N ARG A 142 -28.16 -1.36 -19.66
CA ARG A 142 -27.82 -2.07 -18.42
C ARG A 142 -26.46 -2.75 -18.51
N ASP A 143 -26.15 -3.39 -19.63
CA ASP A 143 -24.85 -4.04 -19.85
C ASP A 143 -23.70 -3.00 -19.88
N GLU A 144 -23.89 -1.89 -20.59
CA GLU A 144 -22.92 -0.79 -20.64
C GLU A 144 -22.72 -0.15 -19.25
N SER A 145 -23.79 0.02 -18.47
CA SER A 145 -23.71 0.55 -17.10
C SER A 145 -22.97 -0.40 -16.16
N ALA A 146 -23.20 -1.72 -16.28
CA ALA A 146 -22.45 -2.72 -15.52
C ALA A 146 -20.96 -2.68 -15.84
N VAL A 147 -20.59 -2.55 -17.13
CA VAL A 147 -19.19 -2.43 -17.55
C VAL A 147 -18.56 -1.11 -17.06
N SER A 148 -19.28 0.00 -17.17
CA SER A 148 -18.80 1.33 -16.77
C SER A 148 -18.57 1.42 -15.25
N SER A 149 -19.53 0.96 -14.45
CA SER A 149 -19.41 0.92 -12.98
C SER A 149 -18.25 0.02 -12.52
N LYS A 150 -18.03 -1.11 -13.21
CA LYS A 150 -16.87 -1.97 -12.99
C LYS A 150 -15.56 -1.24 -13.30
N ALA A 151 -15.48 -0.52 -14.42
CA ALA A 151 -14.28 0.25 -14.79
C ALA A 151 -13.92 1.32 -13.74
N VAL A 152 -14.92 2.05 -13.21
CA VAL A 152 -14.73 3.01 -12.12
C VAL A 152 -14.17 2.31 -10.87
N SER A 153 -14.76 1.17 -10.50
CA SER A 153 -14.36 0.40 -9.32
C SER A 153 -12.93 -0.14 -9.44
N GLU A 154 -12.57 -0.67 -10.60
CA GLU A 154 -11.22 -1.17 -10.89
C GLU A 154 -10.18 -0.05 -10.87
N ALA A 155 -10.47 1.09 -11.51
CA ALA A 155 -9.58 2.25 -11.51
C ALA A 155 -9.37 2.80 -10.09
N ARG A 156 -10.44 2.89 -9.30
CA ARG A 156 -10.38 3.27 -7.88
C ARG A 156 -9.55 2.29 -7.07
N SER A 157 -9.73 0.98 -7.28
CA SER A 157 -8.98 -0.07 -6.58
C SER A 157 -7.48 0.03 -6.87
N LYS A 158 -7.10 0.24 -8.13
CA LYS A 158 -5.69 0.41 -8.52
C LYS A 158 -5.07 1.64 -7.88
N LEU A 159 -5.77 2.78 -7.90
CA LEU A 159 -5.31 4.00 -7.23
C LEU A 159 -5.13 3.78 -5.71
N ASN A 160 -6.08 3.09 -5.07
CA ASN A 160 -6.06 2.86 -3.63
C ASN A 160 -5.11 1.76 -3.16
N ALA A 161 -4.47 1.01 -4.05
CA ALA A 161 -3.50 -0.02 -3.67
C ALA A 161 -2.29 0.60 -2.98
N ASP A 162 -1.71 1.64 -3.57
CA ASP A 162 -0.47 2.26 -3.07
C ASP A 162 -0.67 3.67 -2.50
N ARG A 163 -1.74 4.39 -2.89
CA ARG A 163 -1.97 5.78 -2.45
C ARG A 163 -1.99 5.92 -0.92
N PRO A 164 -2.75 5.12 -0.15
CA PRO A 164 -2.80 5.28 1.30
C PRO A 164 -1.43 5.06 1.96
N ILE A 165 -0.61 4.15 1.43
CA ILE A 165 0.74 3.87 1.94
C ILE A 165 1.65 5.06 1.66
N ALA A 166 1.58 5.63 0.45
CA ALA A 166 2.35 6.81 0.09
C ALA A 166 1.96 8.03 0.92
N GLU A 167 0.67 8.27 1.11
CA GLU A 167 0.15 9.35 1.97
C GLU A 167 0.63 9.19 3.42
N LEU A 168 0.48 7.99 3.99
CA LEU A 168 0.90 7.69 5.37
C LEU A 168 2.42 7.82 5.57
N SER A 169 3.19 7.42 4.56
CA SER A 169 4.64 7.54 4.55
C SER A 169 5.11 8.99 4.45
N LEU A 170 4.43 9.83 3.67
CA LEU A 170 4.80 11.25 3.46
C LEU A 170 4.16 12.21 4.46
N GLN A 171 3.20 11.76 5.26
CA GLN A 171 2.56 12.56 6.30
C GLN A 171 3.60 13.02 7.36
N GLN A 172 3.67 14.33 7.58
CA GLN A 172 4.50 14.94 8.61
C GLN A 172 3.61 15.76 9.56
N GLY A 173 3.78 15.60 10.87
CA GLY A 173 3.05 16.38 11.87
C GLY A 173 1.51 16.25 11.78
N GLY A 174 1.00 15.12 11.30
CA GLY A 174 -0.43 14.89 11.15
C GLY A 174 -1.07 15.49 9.89
N GLN A 175 -0.34 16.30 9.11
CA GLN A 175 -0.86 16.93 7.90
C GLN A 175 -0.89 15.97 6.71
N SER A 176 -2.06 15.78 6.11
CA SER A 176 -2.23 14.99 4.89
C SER A 176 -1.48 15.60 3.72
N VAL A 177 -0.84 14.76 2.91
CA VAL A 177 -0.14 15.16 1.68
C VAL A 177 -0.92 14.59 0.50
N ASP A 178 -1.37 15.43 -0.43
CA ASP A 178 -1.90 14.93 -1.70
C ASP A 178 -0.74 14.44 -2.58
N VAL A 179 -0.71 13.13 -2.79
CA VAL A 179 0.32 12.44 -3.58
C VAL A 179 -0.07 12.23 -5.04
N THR A 180 -1.32 12.54 -5.42
CA THR A 180 -1.87 12.22 -6.75
C THR A 180 -1.28 13.09 -7.86
N GLY A 181 -0.69 14.24 -7.52
CA GLY A 181 0.05 15.08 -8.47
C GLY A 181 1.54 14.73 -8.60
N GLY A 182 2.04 13.80 -7.78
CA GLY A 182 3.47 13.50 -7.67
C GLY A 182 3.91 12.26 -8.46
N ALA A 183 5.21 12.23 -8.78
CA ALA A 183 5.88 11.07 -9.34
C ALA A 183 6.90 10.54 -8.33
N GLY A 184 7.14 9.23 -8.33
CA GLY A 184 8.11 8.64 -7.43
C GLY A 184 8.12 7.12 -7.41
N GLU A 185 8.63 6.58 -6.32
CA GLU A 185 8.83 5.14 -6.13
C GLU A 185 8.35 4.73 -4.73
N LEU A 186 7.81 3.52 -4.64
CA LEU A 186 7.59 2.82 -3.39
C LEU A 186 8.81 1.94 -3.14
N VAL A 187 9.47 2.18 -2.02
CA VAL A 187 10.59 1.37 -1.57
C VAL A 187 10.08 0.37 -0.55
N THR A 188 10.39 -0.91 -0.75
CA THR A 188 9.92 -2.03 0.06
C THR A 188 11.10 -2.82 0.58
N LYS A 189 11.05 -3.25 1.83
CA LYS A 189 11.96 -4.27 2.39
C LYS A 189 11.25 -5.12 3.42
N ASP A 190 11.78 -6.31 3.66
CA ASP A 190 11.26 -7.25 4.65
C ASP A 190 12.24 -7.38 5.82
N VAL A 191 11.71 -7.35 7.04
CA VAL A 191 12.45 -7.63 8.27
C VAL A 191 11.98 -8.97 8.80
N THR A 192 12.88 -9.94 8.85
CA THR A 192 12.60 -11.22 9.48
C THR A 192 12.97 -11.13 10.96
N ILE A 193 12.03 -11.48 11.83
CA ILE A 193 12.24 -11.51 13.28
C ILE A 193 11.93 -12.90 13.84
N ASN A 194 12.60 -13.25 14.93
CA ASN A 194 12.14 -14.29 15.84
C ASN A 194 11.51 -13.59 17.05
N ALA A 195 10.21 -13.79 17.26
CA ALA A 195 9.44 -13.11 18.29
C ALA A 195 8.90 -14.11 19.31
N ASP A 196 9.04 -13.81 20.59
CA ASP A 196 8.34 -14.54 21.65
C ASP A 196 6.93 -13.98 21.76
N VAL A 197 5.94 -14.80 21.38
CA VAL A 197 4.53 -14.40 21.34
C VAL A 197 3.77 -15.12 22.43
N ARG A 198 3.22 -14.33 23.36
CA ARG A 198 2.28 -14.82 24.37
C ARG A 198 0.87 -14.86 23.78
N ALA A 199 0.34 -16.06 23.61
CA ALA A 199 -1.03 -16.29 23.16
C ALA A 199 -2.05 -15.80 24.20
N PRO A 200 -3.32 -15.58 23.80
CA PRO A 200 -4.40 -15.26 24.74
C PRO A 200 -4.59 -16.32 25.85
N SER A 201 -4.21 -17.58 25.59
CA SER A 201 -4.20 -18.67 26.58
C SER A 201 -3.15 -18.50 27.68
N GLY A 202 -2.18 -17.60 27.50
CA GLY A 202 -1.05 -17.37 28.40
C GLY A 202 0.23 -18.13 28.03
N GLU A 203 0.17 -19.07 27.08
CA GLU A 203 1.35 -19.79 26.58
C GLU A 203 2.24 -18.86 25.74
N THR A 204 3.55 -18.92 25.94
CA THR A 204 4.53 -18.18 25.13
C THR A 204 5.21 -19.13 24.16
N THR A 205 5.16 -18.80 22.87
CA THR A 205 5.82 -19.56 21.80
C THR A 205 6.71 -18.64 20.98
N GLN A 206 7.91 -19.09 20.62
CA GLN A 206 8.74 -18.39 19.66
C GLN A 206 8.17 -18.58 18.24
N LYS A 207 7.95 -17.48 17.53
CA LYS A 207 7.46 -17.45 16.15
C LYS A 207 8.43 -16.70 15.25
N LYS A 208 8.74 -17.28 14.09
CA LYS A 208 9.44 -16.57 13.03
C LYS A 208 8.42 -15.74 12.26
N MET A 209 8.63 -14.44 12.13
CA MET A 209 7.72 -13.52 11.46
C MET A 209 8.46 -12.68 10.43
N VAL A 210 7.79 -12.34 9.33
CA VAL A 210 8.27 -11.42 8.30
C VAL A 210 7.41 -10.17 8.33
N VAL A 211 8.03 -9.03 8.60
CA VAL A 211 7.39 -7.72 8.62
C VAL A 211 7.80 -6.95 7.36
N THR A 212 6.82 -6.61 6.52
CA THR A 212 7.06 -5.80 5.32
C THR A 212 6.97 -4.32 5.68
N LEU A 213 8.04 -3.59 5.37
CA LEU A 213 8.14 -2.15 5.50
C LEU A 213 8.10 -1.50 4.12
N GLN A 214 7.32 -0.44 3.99
CA GLN A 214 7.24 0.36 2.76
C GLN A 214 7.40 1.85 3.06
N ARG A 215 8.05 2.59 2.16
CA ARG A 215 8.12 4.06 2.19
C ARG A 215 7.99 4.64 0.79
N ALA A 216 7.43 5.84 0.68
CA ALA A 216 7.37 6.55 -0.58
C ALA A 216 8.55 7.55 -0.71
N LEU A 217 9.17 7.56 -1.89
CA LEU A 217 10.12 8.59 -2.31
C LEU A 217 9.47 9.31 -3.50
N MET A 218 9.05 10.56 -3.31
CA MET A 218 8.24 11.25 -4.32
C MET A 218 8.62 12.72 -4.46
N THR A 219 8.40 13.28 -5.65
CA THR A 219 8.39 14.72 -5.87
C THR A 219 6.95 15.20 -5.83
N VAL A 220 6.59 16.01 -4.83
CA VAL A 220 5.25 16.56 -4.64
C VAL A 220 5.35 18.08 -4.59
N GLY A 221 4.57 18.78 -5.43
CA GLY A 221 4.64 20.24 -5.55
C GLY A 221 6.02 20.75 -5.98
N GLY A 222 6.74 19.96 -6.78
CA GLY A 222 8.11 20.29 -7.23
C GLY A 222 9.21 20.07 -6.19
N GLN A 223 8.88 19.57 -4.99
CA GLN A 223 9.85 19.32 -3.93
C GLN A 223 10.04 17.82 -3.71
N PRO A 224 11.29 17.31 -3.69
CA PRO A 224 11.55 15.92 -3.34
C PRO A 224 11.22 15.69 -1.86
N ARG A 225 10.53 14.59 -1.58
CA ARG A 225 10.15 14.16 -0.24
C ARG A 225 10.51 12.70 -0.05
N THR A 226 11.12 12.43 1.10
CA THR A 226 11.41 11.08 1.59
C THR A 226 10.44 10.78 2.71
N GLY A 227 9.59 9.78 2.51
CA GLY A 227 8.67 9.32 3.53
C GLY A 227 9.32 8.45 4.59
N ARG A 228 8.64 8.33 5.73
CA ARG A 228 8.98 7.38 6.80
C ARG A 228 8.59 5.96 6.40
N TRP A 229 9.21 4.98 7.05
CA TRP A 229 8.80 3.58 6.92
C TRP A 229 7.42 3.36 7.54
N VAL A 230 6.59 2.61 6.81
CA VAL A 230 5.26 2.17 7.20
C VAL A 230 5.27 0.64 7.29
N ILE A 231 4.71 0.08 8.35
CA ILE A 231 4.51 -1.36 8.45
C ILE A 231 3.23 -1.73 7.71
N THR A 232 3.36 -2.43 6.58
CA THR A 232 2.23 -2.72 5.69
C THR A 232 1.76 -4.16 5.73
N LYS A 233 2.61 -5.08 6.18
CA LYS A 233 2.24 -6.49 6.34
C LYS A 233 3.04 -7.15 7.45
N ILE A 234 2.40 -8.11 8.11
CA ILE A 234 3.04 -9.07 9.03
C ILE A 234 2.59 -10.46 8.60
N ALA A 235 3.56 -11.35 8.38
CA ALA A 235 3.33 -12.77 8.11
C ALA A 235 4.03 -13.60 9.19
N SER A 236 3.35 -14.60 9.73
CA SER A 236 3.84 -15.51 10.78
C SER A 236 3.62 -16.96 10.38
#